data_AF-A0A1F2V7P1-F1
#
_entry.id   AF-A0A1F2V7P1-F1
#
_cell.length_a   1.000
_cell.length_b   1.000
_cell.length_c   1.000
_cell.angle_alpha   90.00
_cell.angle_beta   90.00
_cell.angle_gamma   90.00
#
_symmetry.space_group_name_H-M   'P 1'
#
loop_
_entity.id
_entity.type
_entity.pdbx_description
1 polymer ?
#
loop_
_entity_poly.entity_id
_entity_poly.type
_entity_poly.pdbx_seq_one_letter_code
_entity_poly.pdbx_strand_id
1 'polypeptide(L)'
;MESASSSARVQAAATSIDKALKVCEVLSGVPRGMSLSDLARAVRQPASTVHRLLAVLKRRGYVRKDDESQRYGLTLKMLDLSFRSLGQSELRLHAYPIMREYVLRTPYRGFIAIPSSGEVTYVWSTGPDEVAMRTVYGKEMPGHCAIYFSPRQATRRLSCLRLATSAELSKPEATVIRLGPPPMEPDALQRLFCTCAPVRDYTGQEVARVGVFGHGADDGPILTEHHRGAWDLARRISMRLGHVAASALESTA
;
A
#
# COMPACT_ATOMS: atom_id res chain seq x y z
N MET A 1 -3.23 23.96 -50.81
CA MET A 1 -3.69 22.66 -51.30
C MET A 1 -2.73 21.62 -50.74
N GLU A 2 -3.03 21.10 -49.55
CA GLU A 2 -2.41 19.91 -48.90
C GLU A 2 -3.23 19.69 -47.62
N SER A 3 -4.36 19.02 -47.76
CA SER A 3 -4.52 17.58 -47.49
C SER A 3 -4.51 17.28 -45.99
N ALA A 4 -5.72 17.28 -45.46
CA ALA A 4 -6.08 16.67 -44.19
C ALA A 4 -5.57 15.23 -44.13
N SER A 5 -4.59 14.97 -43.25
CA SER A 5 -4.21 13.62 -42.84
C SER A 5 -5.19 13.12 -41.79
N SER A 6 -6.28 12.57 -42.30
CA SER A 6 -7.18 11.65 -41.62
C SER A 6 -6.39 10.43 -41.12
N SER A 7 -6.08 10.39 -39.83
CA SER A 7 -5.70 9.15 -39.15
C SER A 7 -6.90 8.68 -38.32
N ALA A 8 -7.83 8.04 -39.02
CA ALA A 8 -8.84 7.20 -38.40
C ALA A 8 -8.12 6.10 -37.60
N ARG A 9 -8.07 6.25 -36.27
CA ARG A 9 -7.77 5.13 -35.39
C ARG A 9 -8.83 4.07 -35.65
N VAL A 10 -8.44 2.97 -36.28
CA VAL A 10 -9.24 1.75 -36.37
C VAL A 10 -9.63 1.40 -34.93
N GLN A 11 -10.89 1.68 -34.58
CA GLN A 11 -11.45 1.32 -33.29
C GLN A 11 -11.56 -0.20 -33.30
N ALA A 12 -10.54 -0.88 -32.79
CA ALA A 12 -10.54 -2.33 -32.71
C ALA A 12 -11.83 -2.78 -32.01
N ALA A 13 -12.60 -3.66 -32.66
CA ALA A 13 -13.86 -4.14 -32.11
C ALA A 13 -13.60 -4.78 -30.74
N ALA A 14 -14.26 -4.26 -29.70
CA ALA A 14 -14.07 -4.73 -28.33
C ALA A 14 -14.24 -6.25 -28.25
N THR A 15 -13.21 -6.92 -27.76
CA THR A 15 -13.16 -8.38 -27.66
C THR A 15 -14.14 -8.88 -26.59
N SER A 16 -14.37 -10.19 -26.55
CA SER A 16 -15.17 -10.80 -25.47
C SER A 16 -14.56 -10.56 -24.08
N ILE A 17 -13.22 -10.43 -23.99
CA ILE A 17 -12.51 -10.11 -22.76
C ILE A 17 -12.78 -8.66 -22.35
N ASP A 18 -12.66 -7.72 -23.27
CA ASP A 18 -12.94 -6.29 -23.00
C ASP A 18 -14.37 -6.11 -22.46
N LYS A 19 -15.34 -6.79 -23.09
CA LYS A 19 -16.74 -6.74 -22.66
C LYS A 19 -16.94 -7.36 -21.28
N ALA A 20 -16.26 -8.48 -20.98
CA ALA A 20 -16.34 -9.13 -19.66
C ALA A 20 -15.75 -8.25 -18.55
N LEU A 21 -14.59 -7.64 -18.79
CA LEU A 21 -13.96 -6.70 -17.86
C LEU A 21 -14.83 -5.47 -17.66
N LYS A 22 -15.43 -4.94 -18.74
CA LYS A 22 -16.33 -3.79 -18.64
C LYS A 22 -17.57 -4.07 -17.79
N VAL A 23 -18.13 -5.28 -17.87
CA VAL A 23 -19.21 -5.73 -16.97
C VAL A 23 -18.75 -5.71 -15.51
N CYS A 24 -17.52 -6.17 -15.22
CA CYS A 24 -16.99 -6.16 -13.86
C CYS A 24 -16.79 -4.73 -13.33
N GLU A 25 -16.24 -3.82 -14.15
CA GLU A 25 -16.07 -2.40 -13.80
C GLU A 25 -17.39 -1.69 -13.50
N VAL A 26 -18.44 -1.97 -14.28
CA VAL A 26 -19.76 -1.37 -14.02
C VAL A 26 -20.35 -1.90 -12.71
N LEU A 27 -20.24 -3.20 -12.47
CA LEU A 27 -20.74 -3.81 -11.24
C LEU A 27 -19.96 -3.39 -9.98
N SER A 28 -18.68 -3.01 -10.09
CA SER A 28 -17.89 -2.54 -8.93
C SER A 28 -18.38 -1.21 -8.36
N GLY A 29 -19.01 -0.37 -9.19
CA GLY A 29 -19.63 0.89 -8.78
C GLY A 29 -21.03 0.76 -8.15
N VAL A 30 -21.60 -0.44 -8.09
CA VAL A 30 -23.00 -0.66 -7.65
C VAL A 30 -23.06 -1.75 -6.56
N PRO A 31 -22.88 -1.40 -5.27
CA PRO A 31 -22.81 -2.38 -4.18
C PRO A 31 -24.03 -3.30 -4.02
N ARG A 32 -25.22 -2.81 -4.40
CA ARG A 32 -26.48 -3.58 -4.36
C ARG A 32 -26.72 -4.42 -5.62
N GLY A 33 -25.78 -4.43 -6.56
CA GLY A 33 -25.91 -5.13 -7.83
C GLY A 33 -26.90 -4.51 -8.82
N MET A 34 -26.90 -5.03 -10.05
CA MET A 34 -27.71 -4.54 -11.17
C MET A 34 -28.54 -5.66 -11.80
N SER A 35 -29.73 -5.31 -12.31
CA SER A 35 -30.50 -6.21 -13.15
C SER A 35 -29.77 -6.45 -14.49
N LEU A 36 -30.12 -7.53 -15.21
CA LEU A 36 -29.57 -7.80 -16.54
C LEU A 36 -29.82 -6.62 -17.50
N SER A 37 -31.03 -6.07 -17.49
CA SER A 37 -31.46 -4.98 -18.37
C SER A 37 -30.70 -3.69 -18.10
N ASP A 38 -30.51 -3.35 -16.82
CA ASP A 38 -29.76 -2.15 -16.45
C ASP A 38 -28.28 -2.29 -16.75
N LEU A 39 -27.71 -3.48 -16.50
CA LEU A 39 -26.32 -3.76 -16.81
C LEU A 39 -26.07 -3.69 -18.33
N ALA A 40 -26.97 -4.26 -19.15
CA ALA A 40 -26.90 -4.18 -20.61
C ALA A 40 -26.93 -2.75 -21.13
N ARG A 41 -27.78 -1.90 -20.55
CA ARG A 41 -27.83 -0.47 -20.85
C ARG A 41 -26.52 0.23 -20.46
N ALA A 42 -26.00 -0.06 -19.27
CA ALA A 42 -24.78 0.58 -18.74
C ALA A 42 -23.52 0.22 -19.55
N VAL A 43 -23.37 -1.04 -19.97
CA VAL A 43 -22.22 -1.46 -20.80
C VAL A 43 -22.43 -1.24 -22.31
N ARG A 44 -23.61 -0.74 -22.71
CA ARG A 44 -24.02 -0.56 -24.12
C ARG A 44 -23.83 -1.82 -24.97
N GLN A 45 -24.32 -2.95 -24.46
CA GLN A 45 -24.30 -4.24 -25.17
C GLN A 45 -25.69 -4.87 -25.18
N PRO A 46 -26.01 -5.71 -26.19
CA PRO A 46 -27.25 -6.47 -26.19
C PRO A 46 -27.39 -7.34 -24.94
N ALA A 47 -28.61 -7.46 -24.41
CA ALA A 47 -28.89 -8.27 -23.21
C ALA A 47 -28.47 -9.74 -23.38
N SER A 48 -28.60 -10.30 -24.58
CA SER A 48 -28.13 -11.65 -24.92
C SER A 48 -26.60 -11.80 -24.76
N THR A 49 -25.83 -10.80 -25.16
CA THR A 49 -24.37 -10.75 -24.98
C THR A 49 -24.02 -10.68 -23.50
N VAL A 50 -24.63 -9.76 -22.75
CA VAL A 50 -24.36 -9.59 -21.31
C VAL A 50 -24.76 -10.84 -20.52
N HIS A 51 -25.88 -11.47 -20.87
CA HIS A 51 -26.29 -12.73 -20.27
C HIS A 51 -25.24 -13.83 -20.43
N ARG A 52 -24.69 -14.00 -21.64
CA ARG A 52 -23.61 -14.97 -21.90
C ARG A 52 -22.34 -14.64 -21.10
N LEU A 53 -21.95 -13.37 -21.01
CA LEU A 53 -20.80 -12.93 -20.20
C LEU A 53 -21.02 -13.22 -18.71
N LEU A 54 -22.20 -12.87 -18.18
CA LEU A 54 -22.58 -13.13 -16.79
C LEU A 54 -22.60 -14.62 -16.48
N ALA A 55 -23.06 -15.48 -17.40
CA ALA A 55 -23.01 -16.93 -17.22
C ALA A 55 -21.58 -17.44 -17.06
N VAL A 56 -20.63 -16.92 -17.84
CA VAL A 56 -19.20 -17.25 -17.72
C VAL A 56 -18.62 -16.70 -16.42
N LEU A 57 -18.85 -15.43 -16.11
CA LEU A 57 -18.36 -14.78 -14.89
C LEU A 57 -18.92 -15.43 -13.62
N LYS A 58 -20.19 -15.83 -13.62
CA LYS A 58 -20.84 -16.58 -12.53
C LYS A 58 -20.21 -17.96 -12.36
N ARG A 59 -20.08 -18.74 -13.45
CA ARG A 59 -19.42 -20.05 -13.41
C ARG A 59 -17.97 -19.98 -12.92
N ARG A 60 -17.25 -18.90 -13.28
CA ARG A 60 -15.89 -18.64 -12.82
C ARG A 60 -15.85 -18.02 -11.43
N GLY A 61 -16.99 -17.65 -10.83
CA GLY A 61 -17.11 -17.13 -9.47
C GLY A 61 -16.79 -15.65 -9.30
N TYR A 62 -16.71 -14.85 -10.38
CA TYR A 62 -16.47 -13.40 -10.33
C TYR A 62 -17.75 -12.60 -10.03
N VAL A 63 -18.90 -13.16 -10.40
CA VAL A 63 -20.21 -12.54 -10.23
C VAL A 63 -21.13 -13.51 -9.51
N ARG A 64 -21.96 -13.01 -8.60
CA ARG A 64 -23.09 -13.74 -8.03
C ARG A 64 -24.39 -13.16 -8.57
N LYS A 65 -25.43 -14.01 -8.62
CA LYS A 65 -26.80 -13.58 -8.86
C LYS A 65 -27.54 -13.80 -7.56
N ASP A 66 -28.18 -12.77 -7.05
CA ASP A 66 -29.03 -12.83 -5.88
C ASP A 66 -30.37 -13.49 -6.23
N ASP A 67 -30.80 -14.47 -5.46
CA ASP A 67 -31.96 -15.29 -5.81
C ASP A 67 -33.29 -14.57 -5.55
N GLU A 68 -33.35 -13.63 -4.61
CA GLU A 68 -34.55 -12.83 -4.33
C GLU A 68 -34.69 -11.66 -5.31
N SER A 69 -33.68 -10.81 -5.39
CA SER A 69 -33.72 -9.58 -6.21
C SER A 69 -33.37 -9.82 -7.68
N GLN A 70 -32.88 -11.00 -8.04
CA GLN A 70 -32.41 -11.35 -9.39
C GLN A 70 -31.27 -10.44 -9.91
N ARG A 71 -30.63 -9.67 -9.02
CA ARG A 71 -29.55 -8.74 -9.35
C ARG A 71 -28.20 -9.45 -9.39
N TYR A 72 -27.35 -9.00 -10.30
CA TYR A 72 -25.97 -9.44 -10.41
C TYR A 72 -25.06 -8.49 -9.64
N GLY A 73 -24.14 -9.05 -8.85
CA GLY A 73 -23.13 -8.29 -8.13
C GLY A 73 -21.78 -8.98 -8.20
N LEU A 74 -20.70 -8.21 -8.05
CA LEU A 74 -19.35 -8.79 -7.92
C LEU A 74 -19.23 -9.62 -6.65
N THR A 75 -18.48 -10.71 -6.73
CA THR A 75 -18.00 -11.45 -5.57
C THR A 75 -16.65 -10.88 -5.11
N LEU A 76 -16.13 -11.41 -3.99
CA LEU A 76 -14.78 -11.11 -3.52
C LEU A 76 -13.68 -11.81 -4.34
N LYS A 77 -14.00 -12.51 -5.44
CA LYS A 77 -13.01 -13.27 -6.21
C LYS A 77 -11.96 -12.38 -6.88
N MET A 78 -12.32 -11.19 -7.36
CA MET A 78 -11.31 -10.25 -7.88
C MET A 78 -10.34 -9.81 -6.79
N LEU A 79 -10.86 -9.57 -5.57
CA LEU A 79 -10.04 -9.23 -4.42
C LEU A 79 -9.12 -10.39 -4.02
N ASP A 80 -9.62 -11.63 -4.00
CA ASP A 80 -8.82 -12.85 -3.78
C ASP A 80 -7.69 -13.02 -4.82
N LEU A 81 -7.97 -12.75 -6.10
CA LEU A 81 -6.94 -12.77 -7.15
C LEU A 81 -5.92 -11.65 -7.01
N SER A 82 -6.36 -10.45 -6.62
CA SER A 82 -5.46 -9.35 -6.27
C SER A 82 -4.58 -9.76 -5.11
N PHE A 83 -5.11 -10.37 -4.04
CA PHE A 83 -4.32 -10.84 -2.91
C PHE A 83 -3.33 -11.95 -3.25
N ARG A 84 -3.70 -12.89 -4.13
CA ARG A 84 -2.79 -13.94 -4.61
C ARG A 84 -1.70 -13.40 -5.53
N SER A 85 -2.03 -12.44 -6.39
CA SER A 85 -1.07 -11.75 -7.28
C SER A 85 -0.12 -10.82 -6.52
N LEU A 86 -0.64 -10.19 -5.46
CA LEU A 86 0.12 -9.41 -4.49
C LEU A 86 0.99 -10.27 -3.56
N GLY A 87 0.96 -11.60 -3.71
CA GLY A 87 1.88 -12.56 -3.10
C GLY A 87 2.21 -12.30 -1.63
N GLN A 88 1.28 -12.55 -0.70
CA GLN A 88 1.53 -12.51 0.76
C GLN A 88 1.60 -11.11 1.41
N SER A 89 0.48 -10.39 1.56
CA SER A 89 0.46 -9.27 2.54
C SER A 89 -0.95 -8.93 3.04
N GLU A 90 -1.53 -9.81 3.87
CA GLU A 90 -2.57 -9.42 4.85
C GLU A 90 -2.13 -8.19 5.64
N LEU A 91 -0.82 -8.12 5.91
CA LEU A 91 -0.12 -7.00 6.50
C LEU A 91 -0.55 -5.63 5.95
N ARG A 92 -0.69 -5.43 4.63
CA ARG A 92 -1.14 -4.12 4.09
C ARG A 92 -2.58 -3.78 4.48
N LEU A 93 -3.48 -4.76 4.52
CA LEU A 93 -4.87 -4.56 4.96
C LEU A 93 -4.93 -4.15 6.44
N HIS A 94 -4.10 -4.77 7.26
CA HIS A 94 -4.00 -4.43 8.67
C HIS A 94 -3.30 -3.10 8.91
N ALA A 95 -2.27 -2.79 8.11
CA ALA A 95 -1.45 -1.60 8.20
C ALA A 95 -2.14 -0.32 7.71
N TYR A 96 -2.81 -0.38 6.56
CA TYR A 96 -3.32 0.82 5.89
C TYR A 96 -4.23 1.71 6.77
N PRO A 97 -5.23 1.17 7.50
CA PRO A 97 -6.09 2.02 8.34
C PRO A 97 -5.30 2.76 9.45
N ILE A 98 -4.32 2.09 10.03
CA ILE A 98 -3.48 2.62 11.11
C ILE A 98 -2.51 3.67 10.55
N MET A 99 -1.89 3.38 9.40
CA MET A 99 -0.99 4.31 8.73
C MET A 99 -1.73 5.56 8.25
N ARG A 100 -2.94 5.41 7.67
CA ARG A 100 -3.79 6.52 7.23
C ARG A 100 -4.05 7.50 8.36
N GLU A 101 -4.48 6.99 9.52
CA GLU A 101 -4.75 7.80 10.70
C GLU A 101 -3.50 8.56 11.17
N TYR A 102 -2.34 7.92 11.12
CA TYR A 102 -1.08 8.54 11.52
C TYR A 102 -0.63 9.63 10.54
N VAL A 103 -0.59 9.34 9.23
CA VAL A 103 -0.06 10.31 8.24
C VAL A 103 -0.92 11.54 8.08
N LEU A 104 -2.23 11.47 8.37
CA LEU A 104 -3.11 12.64 8.36
C LEU A 104 -2.80 13.64 9.50
N ARG A 105 -2.13 13.18 10.56
CA ARG A 105 -1.75 14.01 11.72
C ARG A 105 -0.30 14.48 11.68
N THR A 106 0.46 14.10 10.66
CA THR A 106 1.89 14.42 10.59
C THR A 106 2.24 15.03 9.23
N PRO A 107 3.24 15.93 9.17
CA PRO A 107 3.74 16.44 7.89
C PRO A 107 4.59 15.40 7.13
N TYR A 108 4.85 14.24 7.73
CA TYR A 108 5.75 13.22 7.19
C TYR A 108 5.02 12.13 6.40
N ARG A 109 5.78 11.48 5.52
CA ARG A 109 5.28 10.37 4.72
C ARG A 109 5.47 9.07 5.50
N GLY A 110 4.43 8.27 5.57
CA GLY A 110 4.49 6.92 6.10
C GLY A 110 5.01 5.93 5.08
N PHE A 111 5.63 4.86 5.54
CA PHE A 111 5.98 3.72 4.70
C PHE A 111 5.82 2.41 5.45
N ILE A 112 5.52 1.35 4.71
CA ILE A 112 5.65 -0.04 5.16
C ILE A 112 6.48 -0.80 4.14
N ALA A 113 7.49 -1.49 4.63
CA ALA A 113 8.46 -2.23 3.86
C ALA A 113 8.38 -3.71 4.19
N ILE A 114 8.41 -4.56 3.17
CA ILE A 114 8.43 -6.02 3.29
C ILE A 114 9.78 -6.47 2.70
N PRO A 115 10.83 -6.61 3.53
CA PRO A 115 12.19 -6.91 3.06
C PRO A 115 12.29 -8.16 2.19
N SER A 116 11.56 -9.22 2.56
CA SER A 116 11.60 -10.52 1.88
C SER A 116 11.09 -10.46 0.44
N SER A 117 10.11 -9.58 0.15
CA SER A 117 9.57 -9.38 -1.20
C SER A 117 10.20 -8.19 -1.93
N GLY A 118 11.05 -7.41 -1.26
CA GLY A 118 11.60 -6.17 -1.81
C GLY A 118 10.52 -5.14 -2.15
N GLU A 119 9.45 -5.11 -1.35
CA GLU A 119 8.31 -4.22 -1.57
C GLU A 119 8.29 -3.07 -0.57
N VAL A 120 7.89 -1.89 -1.04
CA VAL A 120 7.65 -0.72 -0.19
C VAL A 120 6.35 -0.04 -0.57
N THR A 121 5.46 0.16 0.38
CA THR A 121 4.26 0.97 0.22
C THR A 121 4.43 2.30 0.95
N TYR A 122 4.39 3.39 0.21
CA TYR A 122 4.38 4.75 0.73
C TYR A 122 2.97 5.27 0.88
N VAL A 123 2.72 6.03 1.94
CA VAL A 123 1.43 6.62 2.27
C VAL A 123 1.66 8.07 2.70
N TRP A 124 0.92 9.02 2.14
CA TRP A 124 1.06 10.45 2.50
C TRP A 124 -0.27 11.20 2.37
N SER A 125 -0.45 12.23 3.18
CA SER A 125 -1.60 13.14 3.07
C SER A 125 -1.49 13.99 1.80
N THR A 126 -2.59 14.12 1.07
CA THR A 126 -2.77 15.06 -0.07
C THR A 126 -3.76 16.18 0.25
N GLY A 127 -4.39 16.12 1.42
CA GLY A 127 -5.38 17.08 1.90
C GLY A 127 -5.85 16.70 3.31
N PRO A 128 -6.77 17.48 3.92
CA PRO A 128 -7.20 17.31 5.30
C PRO A 128 -7.71 15.89 5.64
N ASP A 129 -8.35 15.22 4.67
CA ASP A 129 -8.85 13.84 4.82
C ASP A 129 -8.46 12.92 3.65
N GLU A 130 -7.63 13.43 2.75
CA GLU A 130 -7.20 12.72 1.55
C GLU A 130 -5.80 12.14 1.74
N VAL A 131 -5.66 10.87 1.38
CA VAL A 131 -4.38 10.16 1.46
C VAL A 131 -4.12 9.49 0.13
N ALA A 132 -2.93 9.73 -0.40
CA ALA A 132 -2.41 9.00 -1.53
C ALA A 132 -1.48 7.87 -1.05
N MET A 133 -1.41 6.83 -1.87
CA MET A 133 -0.59 5.66 -1.63
C MET A 133 0.08 5.22 -2.92
N ARG A 134 1.33 4.79 -2.81
CA ARG A 134 2.07 4.19 -3.92
C ARG A 134 2.92 3.04 -3.41
N THR A 135 2.71 1.86 -3.99
CA THR A 135 3.61 0.72 -3.82
C THR A 135 4.66 0.74 -4.91
N VAL A 136 5.91 0.53 -4.52
CA VAL A 136 7.03 0.27 -5.42
C VAL A 136 7.58 -1.11 -5.11
N TYR A 137 8.05 -1.78 -6.16
CA TYR A 137 8.70 -3.07 -6.08
C TYR A 137 10.14 -2.92 -6.49
N GLY A 138 11.02 -3.65 -5.83
CA GLY A 138 12.45 -3.46 -5.98
C GLY A 138 12.96 -2.36 -5.04
N LYS A 139 14.17 -1.92 -5.32
CA LYS A 139 15.08 -1.53 -4.25
C LYS A 139 15.22 0.00 -4.16
N GLU A 140 14.09 0.66 -3.94
CA GLU A 140 13.99 2.09 -3.63
C GLU A 140 13.77 2.34 -2.12
N MET A 141 13.79 3.63 -1.74
CA MET A 141 13.98 4.07 -0.36
C MET A 141 12.72 4.58 0.34
N PRO A 142 12.40 4.12 1.58
CA PRO A 142 13.10 3.09 2.33
C PRO A 142 12.33 1.76 2.28
N GLY A 143 12.84 0.80 1.52
CA GLY A 143 12.37 -0.58 1.63
C GLY A 143 12.90 -1.36 2.81
N HIS A 144 13.37 -0.72 3.89
CA HIS A 144 14.39 -1.15 4.91
C HIS A 144 15.83 -0.69 4.61
N CYS A 145 15.94 0.39 3.84
CA CYS A 145 16.96 1.44 3.90
C CYS A 145 18.32 1.27 3.20
N ALA A 146 18.79 0.09 2.74
CA ALA A 146 20.20 0.01 2.29
C ALA A 146 20.61 -0.98 1.20
N ILE A 147 19.73 -1.56 0.38
CA ILE A 147 20.26 -2.43 -0.71
C ILE A 147 20.93 -1.58 -1.84
N TYR A 148 20.75 -0.24 -1.87
CA TYR A 148 21.13 0.62 -3.02
C TYR A 148 22.06 1.80 -2.71
N PHE A 149 22.44 2.02 -1.46
CA PHE A 149 23.50 2.99 -1.17
C PHE A 149 24.86 2.29 -1.35
N SER A 150 25.23 1.98 -2.59
CA SER A 150 26.63 1.71 -2.91
C SER A 150 27.44 3.00 -2.69
N PRO A 151 28.68 2.94 -2.18
CA PRO A 151 29.56 4.11 -2.04
C PRO A 151 29.69 4.92 -3.35
N ARG A 152 29.45 4.29 -4.50
CA ARG A 152 29.52 4.91 -5.83
C ARG A 152 28.23 5.60 -6.31
N GLN A 153 27.08 5.40 -5.66
CA GLN A 153 25.76 5.91 -6.10
C GLN A 153 25.13 6.91 -5.13
N ALA A 154 25.72 7.09 -3.95
CA ALA A 154 25.16 7.89 -2.89
C ALA A 154 25.47 9.39 -3.08
N THR A 155 24.63 10.14 -3.80
CA THR A 155 24.70 11.62 -3.79
C THR A 155 23.96 12.24 -2.60
N ARG A 156 23.27 11.42 -1.79
CA ARG A 156 22.41 11.86 -0.68
C ARG A 156 22.73 11.10 0.60
N ARG A 157 22.63 11.79 1.73
CA ARG A 157 22.77 11.21 3.08
C ARG A 157 21.42 10.73 3.58
N LEU A 158 21.38 9.52 4.13
CA LEU A 158 20.26 9.00 4.90
C LEU A 158 20.67 8.84 6.37
N SER A 159 19.88 9.41 7.27
CA SER A 159 19.89 9.03 8.68
C SER A 159 18.66 8.18 8.97
N CYS A 160 18.85 6.95 9.46
CA CYS A 160 17.73 6.11 9.84
C CYS A 160 17.82 5.64 11.29
N LEU A 161 16.82 5.99 12.08
CA LEU A 161 16.59 5.39 13.39
C LEU A 161 15.87 4.05 13.20
N ARG A 162 16.64 2.96 13.25
CA ARG A 162 16.13 1.60 13.02
C ARG A 162 15.84 0.93 14.34
N LEU A 163 14.64 1.14 14.87
CA LEU A 163 14.23 0.51 16.12
C LEU A 163 14.15 -1.01 15.96
N ALA A 164 14.63 -1.74 16.96
CA ALA A 164 14.54 -3.19 17.09
C ALA A 164 13.87 -3.59 18.41
N THR A 165 14.10 -2.81 19.47
CA THR A 165 13.57 -3.06 20.82
C THR A 165 12.92 -1.81 21.42
N SER A 166 12.01 -2.00 22.38
CA SER A 166 11.34 -0.88 23.06
C SER A 166 12.30 -0.07 23.95
N ALA A 167 13.41 -0.65 24.38
CA ALA A 167 14.44 0.02 25.18
C ALA A 167 15.12 1.17 24.39
N GLU A 168 15.19 1.05 23.06
CA GLU A 168 15.79 2.06 22.18
C GLU A 168 14.95 3.36 22.12
N LEU A 169 13.69 3.32 22.57
CA LEU A 169 12.85 4.53 22.70
C LEU A 169 13.37 5.51 23.75
N SER A 170 14.14 5.03 24.74
CA SER A 170 14.73 5.87 25.79
C SER A 170 16.07 6.49 25.38
N LYS A 171 16.76 5.89 24.40
CA LYS A 171 18.09 6.35 23.91
C LYS A 171 18.16 6.27 22.38
N PRO A 172 17.33 7.03 21.65
CA PRO A 172 17.20 6.89 20.20
C PRO A 172 18.48 7.26 19.44
N GLU A 173 19.26 8.23 19.93
CA GLU A 173 20.49 8.72 19.28
C GLU A 173 21.53 7.62 19.03
N ALA A 174 21.67 6.68 19.99
CA ALA A 174 22.61 5.57 19.90
C ALA A 174 22.25 4.55 18.80
N THR A 175 21.05 4.64 18.24
CA THR A 175 20.47 3.66 17.29
C THR A 175 20.38 4.23 15.87
N VAL A 176 20.85 5.46 15.65
CA VAL A 176 20.82 6.12 14.33
C VAL A 176 21.90 5.54 13.43
N ILE A 177 21.49 4.91 12.34
CA ILE A 177 22.36 4.44 11.27
C ILE A 177 22.47 5.54 10.23
N ARG A 178 23.70 5.88 9.81
CA ARG A 178 23.96 6.91 8.80
C ARG A 178 24.56 6.27 7.56
N LEU A 179 23.92 6.51 6.41
CA LEU A 179 24.32 5.96 5.12
C LEU A 179 24.59 7.08 4.11
N GLY A 180 25.49 6.81 3.16
CA GLY A 180 25.95 7.79 2.16
C GLY A 180 27.13 8.65 2.64
N PRO A 181 27.71 9.47 1.74
CA PRO A 181 28.85 10.29 2.07
C PRO A 181 28.50 11.38 3.09
N PRO A 182 29.48 11.85 3.88
CA PRO A 182 29.29 13.01 4.72
C PRO A 182 28.92 14.23 3.86
N PRO A 183 28.12 15.16 4.40
CA PRO A 183 27.69 16.33 3.65
C PRO A 183 28.92 17.18 3.31
N MET A 184 29.02 17.62 2.05
CA MET A 184 30.08 18.54 1.61
C MET A 184 29.96 19.90 2.28
N GLU A 185 28.73 20.34 2.62
CA GLU A 185 28.46 21.55 3.40
C GLU A 185 27.49 21.30 4.56
N PRO A 186 27.67 21.98 5.71
CA PRO A 186 26.84 21.81 6.91
C PRO A 186 25.33 22.02 6.69
N ASP A 187 24.96 22.88 5.74
CA ASP A 187 23.57 23.31 5.46
C ASP A 187 22.95 22.70 4.20
N ALA A 188 23.48 21.57 3.71
CA ALA A 188 22.89 20.88 2.57
C ALA A 188 21.43 20.46 2.86
N LEU A 189 20.48 21.22 2.31
CA LEU A 189 19.01 21.17 2.46
C LEU A 189 18.33 19.86 2.02
N GLN A 190 19.07 18.77 1.78
CA GLN A 190 18.53 17.51 1.25
C GLN A 190 19.03 16.29 2.02
N ARG A 191 19.02 16.35 3.36
CA ARG A 191 19.21 15.13 4.18
C ARG A 191 17.88 14.41 4.29
N LEU A 192 17.88 13.15 3.89
CA LEU A 192 16.75 12.27 4.07
C LEU A 192 16.86 11.64 5.45
N PHE A 193 15.74 11.55 6.17
CA PHE A 193 15.68 10.84 7.43
C PHE A 193 14.55 9.82 7.44
N CYS A 194 14.73 8.73 8.17
CA CYS A 194 13.67 7.78 8.50
C CYS A 194 13.72 7.32 9.94
N THR A 195 12.56 6.96 10.47
CA THR A 195 12.46 6.14 11.68
C THR A 195 11.51 5.00 11.42
N CYS A 196 11.86 3.79 11.85
CA CYS A 196 11.06 2.60 11.61
C CYS A 196 11.17 1.59 12.74
N ALA A 197 10.14 0.77 12.89
CA ALA A 197 10.03 -0.28 13.89
C ALA A 197 9.56 -1.60 13.26
N PRO A 198 9.87 -2.74 13.90
CA PRO A 198 9.60 -4.06 13.34
C PRO A 198 8.14 -4.45 13.52
N VAL A 199 7.50 -4.87 12.43
CA VAL A 199 6.18 -5.49 12.45
C VAL A 199 6.35 -7.00 12.57
N ARG A 200 5.73 -7.59 13.57
CA ARG A 200 5.80 -9.02 13.87
C ARG A 200 4.45 -9.68 13.66
N ASP A 201 4.46 -10.93 13.23
CA ASP A 201 3.26 -11.75 13.14
C ASP A 201 2.98 -12.52 14.44
N TYR A 202 1.94 -13.36 14.43
CA TYR A 202 1.57 -14.23 15.54
C TYR A 202 2.66 -15.22 15.98
N THR A 203 3.63 -15.54 15.13
CA THR A 203 4.79 -16.39 15.48
C THR A 203 5.90 -15.60 16.17
N GLY A 204 5.82 -14.26 16.15
CA GLY A 204 6.86 -13.36 16.66
C GLY A 204 7.96 -13.05 15.65
N GLN A 205 7.87 -13.56 14.42
CA GLN A 205 8.81 -13.28 13.35
C GLN A 205 8.61 -11.86 12.80
N GLU A 206 9.70 -11.13 12.52
CA GLU A 206 9.64 -9.85 11.81
C GLU A 206 9.26 -10.09 10.34
N VAL A 207 8.05 -9.69 9.95
CA VAL A 207 7.53 -9.84 8.59
C VAL A 207 7.61 -8.55 7.78
N ALA A 208 7.74 -7.40 8.46
CA ALA A 208 7.86 -6.09 7.82
C ALA A 208 8.45 -5.04 8.75
N ARG A 209 8.67 -3.85 8.21
CA ARG A 209 8.97 -2.64 8.97
C ARG A 209 8.05 -1.51 8.56
N VAL A 210 7.57 -0.75 9.54
CA VAL A 210 6.72 0.42 9.31
C VAL A 210 7.39 1.63 9.93
N GLY A 211 7.17 2.80 9.34
CA GLY A 211 7.81 4.02 9.82
C GLY A 211 7.39 5.26 9.06
N VAL A 212 8.12 6.34 9.32
CA VAL A 212 8.00 7.60 8.59
C VAL A 212 9.33 8.05 8.03
N PHE A 213 9.26 8.83 6.95
CA PHE A 213 10.41 9.47 6.34
C PHE A 213 10.09 10.89 5.90
N GLY A 214 11.14 11.69 5.78
CA GLY A 214 11.06 13.10 5.39
C GLY A 214 12.43 13.65 5.01
N HIS A 215 12.45 14.92 4.61
CA HIS A 215 13.67 15.67 4.34
C HIS A 215 13.80 16.80 5.36
N GLY A 216 15.02 17.11 5.77
CA GLY A 216 15.29 18.20 6.71
C GLY A 216 16.76 18.58 6.81
N ALA A 217 17.05 19.56 7.64
CA ALA A 217 18.41 20.05 7.89
C ALA A 217 19.17 19.16 8.90
N ASP A 218 18.45 18.56 9.85
CA ASP A 218 19.01 17.71 10.91
C ASP A 218 18.19 16.43 11.12
N ASP A 219 18.63 15.61 12.08
CA ASP A 219 17.97 14.36 12.46
C ASP A 219 16.93 14.54 13.58
N GLY A 220 16.71 15.77 14.03
CA GLY A 220 15.74 16.11 15.08
C GLY A 220 14.38 15.45 14.85
N PRO A 221 13.80 15.53 13.62
CA PRO A 221 12.52 14.90 13.31
C PRO A 221 12.41 13.39 13.58
N ILE A 222 13.51 12.64 13.51
CA ILE A 222 13.48 11.20 13.83
C ILE A 222 13.75 10.91 15.30
N LEU A 223 14.26 11.88 16.05
CA LEU A 223 14.53 11.79 17.49
C LEU A 223 13.39 12.36 18.35
N THR A 224 12.34 12.92 17.74
CA THR A 224 11.14 13.45 18.42
C THR A 224 10.03 12.40 18.57
N GLU A 225 8.78 12.79 18.80
CA GLU A 225 7.62 11.88 18.92
C GLU A 225 7.47 10.86 17.78
N HIS A 226 8.05 11.10 16.59
CA HIS A 226 7.90 10.21 15.45
C HIS A 226 8.56 8.84 15.62
N HIS A 227 9.62 8.69 16.42
CA HIS A 227 10.15 7.35 16.72
C HIS A 227 9.20 6.54 17.59
N ARG A 228 8.55 7.19 18.56
CA ARG A 228 7.48 6.57 19.37
C ARG A 228 6.27 6.26 18.51
N GLY A 229 5.93 7.15 17.58
CA GLY A 229 4.89 6.93 16.59
C GLY A 229 5.16 5.72 15.69
N ALA A 230 6.38 5.58 15.17
CA ALA A 230 6.79 4.42 14.39
C ALA A 230 6.68 3.11 15.20
N TRP A 231 7.09 3.15 16.47
CA TRP A 231 6.95 2.00 17.38
C TRP A 231 5.48 1.65 17.65
N ASP A 232 4.62 2.64 17.90
CA ASP A 232 3.19 2.39 18.12
C ASP A 232 2.50 1.89 16.85
N LEU A 233 2.84 2.43 15.68
CA LEU A 233 2.41 1.91 14.37
C LEU A 233 2.76 0.43 14.27
N ALA A 234 4.03 0.07 14.50
CA ALA A 234 4.50 -1.30 14.43
C ALA A 234 3.76 -2.21 15.41
N ARG A 235 3.58 -1.78 16.65
CA ARG A 235 2.85 -2.52 17.68
C ARG A 235 1.39 -2.74 17.29
N ARG A 236 0.66 -1.71 16.87
CA ARG A 236 -0.75 -1.79 16.47
C ARG A 236 -0.96 -2.71 15.26
N ILE A 237 -0.05 -2.65 14.30
CA ILE A 237 -0.09 -3.53 13.12
C ILE A 237 0.22 -4.97 13.53
N SER A 238 1.24 -5.19 14.36
CA SER A 238 1.62 -6.53 14.85
C SER A 238 0.48 -7.18 15.62
N MET A 239 -0.23 -6.43 16.49
CA MET A 239 -1.41 -6.94 17.21
C MET A 239 -2.51 -7.40 16.25
N ARG A 240 -2.73 -6.67 15.14
CA ARG A 240 -3.70 -7.08 14.10
C ARG A 240 -3.28 -8.33 13.33
N LEU A 241 -1.99 -8.67 13.33
CA LEU A 241 -1.44 -9.92 12.79
C LEU A 241 -1.36 -11.04 13.83
N GLY A 242 -1.95 -10.84 15.01
CA GLY A 242 -1.97 -11.82 16.09
C GLY A 242 -0.72 -11.84 16.97
N HIS A 243 0.20 -10.87 16.83
CA HIS A 243 1.34 -10.76 17.74
C HIS A 243 0.89 -10.25 19.11
N VAL A 244 1.11 -11.04 20.15
CA VAL A 244 0.91 -10.65 21.54
C VAL A 244 2.28 -10.57 22.21
N ALA A 245 2.67 -9.38 22.66
CA ALA A 245 3.91 -9.22 23.41
C ALA A 245 3.78 -9.93 24.76
N ALA A 246 4.83 -10.63 25.21
CA ALA A 246 4.84 -11.36 26.48
C ALA A 246 4.44 -10.49 27.69
N SER A 247 4.76 -9.19 27.66
CA SER A 247 4.39 -8.24 28.73
C SER A 247 2.89 -7.94 28.83
N ALA A 248 2.07 -8.29 27.85
CA ALA A 248 0.61 -8.11 27.89
C ALA A 248 -0.11 -9.29 28.59
N LEU A 249 0.55 -10.43 28.75
CA LEU A 249 -0.01 -11.60 29.45
C LEU A 249 0.17 -11.51 30.97
N GLU A 250 1.11 -10.71 31.47
CA GLU A 250 1.40 -10.56 32.89
C GLU A 250 0.51 -9.53 33.62
N SER A 251 -0.32 -8.75 32.92
CA SER A 251 -1.22 -7.76 33.57
C SER A 251 -2.62 -8.30 33.87
N THR A 252 -2.84 -9.61 33.74
CA THR A 252 -4.14 -10.27 34.02
C THR A 252 -4.04 -11.48 34.95
N ALA A 253 -2.90 -11.64 35.65
CA ALA A 253 -2.72 -12.64 36.70
C ALA A 253 -2.70 -11.98 38.08
#